data_AF-A0A9P6CF62-F1
#
_entry.id   AF-A0A9P6CF62-F1
#
_cell.length_a   1.000
_cell.length_b   1.000
_cell.length_c   1.000
_cell.angle_alpha   90.00
_cell.angle_beta   90.00
_cell.angle_gamma   90.00
#
_symmetry.space_group_name_H-M   'P 1'
#
loop_
_entity.id
_entity.type
_entity.pdbx_description
1 polymer ?
#
loop_
_entity_poly.entity_id
_entity_poly.type
_entity_poly.pdbx_seq_one_letter_code
_entity_poly.pdbx_strand_id
1 'polypeptide(L)'
;MSSHIERAIEQIQVKQPIPEIDFTQHTLEDGNIISTQEHVVKDVQAPAMHIPTNEQFFNRHGQDCSKPDVAFLKNHFYHKGRLSEDQALWILETATDILRKEGNVLQVDAPITASLSHLAIGLGDGTVLLYRHLDQSLLSLSSLTSLPKPHTVHESPTEPITGLGFKEPTDNSMNLALFVVTTSHVLSYQVTGKGSGGSAMVVDEIGCGLGCATMDSKARDIVVARDEAIYVCGTEGRGACYAYEGHKSSIYTHLNYLVIVSPPFIPSASAASAMVRNFVARTANSGEMDITKVTILEPENKYVAYSGTFTNDVREIISQWGKIYILTSDGKLLCLQEKSTSAKLDMLYCKSLYTLALSLAKTQNLEESSVADIHRQYGDHLYTKGDYDGVMQQFVLTIGHLQPSHVIRKFLDAQRIHNLLKDVACLDSFIKAESKCNADNAGKLPFDLETAIRVCRQAGYFEHASYLTKKHERHEDYLRIQIEDSENYGDALTYLRKLGPEAAESNLARYGRAMLNSLPQETTQLLIDLCTSSGPLGLEAEEPASAVTTKPVAPAPNNGEKKTIKLRCLLLFTKWRQLSRHRSRGHRRSTSLRQPPLKKTMPTHL
;
A
#
# COMPACT_ATOMS: atom_id res chain seq x y z
N MET A 1 14.93 -78.34 95.71
CA MET A 1 13.85 -77.36 95.52
C MET A 1 13.98 -76.19 96.51
N SER A 2 15.14 -75.51 96.58
CA SER A 2 15.39 -74.44 97.58
C SER A 2 15.97 -73.15 97.00
N SER A 3 16.69 -73.19 95.87
CA SER A 3 17.33 -71.98 95.31
C SER A 3 16.38 -70.98 94.65
N HIS A 4 15.22 -71.43 94.15
CA HIS A 4 14.21 -70.54 93.57
C HIS A 4 13.39 -69.82 94.64
N ILE A 5 13.21 -70.45 95.79
CA ILE A 5 12.52 -69.86 96.94
C ILE A 5 13.41 -68.78 97.58
N GLU A 6 14.72 -69.02 97.71
CA GLU A 6 15.66 -68.00 98.20
C GLU A 6 15.75 -66.78 97.27
N ARG A 7 15.84 -66.96 95.94
CA ARG A 7 15.80 -65.82 95.00
C ARG A 7 14.47 -65.07 95.01
N ALA A 8 13.36 -65.77 95.22
CA ALA A 8 12.04 -65.14 95.37
C ALA A 8 11.97 -64.32 96.67
N ILE A 9 12.57 -64.80 97.77
CA ILE A 9 12.62 -64.06 99.04
C ILE A 9 13.52 -62.82 98.93
N GLU A 10 14.67 -62.90 98.27
CA GLU A 10 15.52 -61.73 98.00
C GLU A 10 14.82 -60.67 97.14
N GLN A 11 14.07 -61.08 96.10
CA GLN A 11 13.29 -60.16 95.26
C GLN A 11 12.09 -59.53 95.99
N ILE A 12 11.59 -60.16 97.05
CA ILE A 12 10.53 -59.59 97.90
C ILE A 12 11.11 -58.61 98.93
N GLN A 13 12.33 -58.85 99.44
CA GLN A 13 12.98 -57.95 100.41
C GLN A 13 13.48 -56.65 99.77
N VAL A 14 13.89 -56.68 98.49
CA VAL A 14 14.26 -55.48 97.73
C VAL A 14 13.17 -55.17 96.71
N LYS A 15 12.02 -54.69 97.18
CA LYS A 15 10.94 -54.21 96.30
C LYS A 15 11.41 -52.92 95.62
N GLN A 16 11.78 -52.99 94.34
CA GLN A 16 12.07 -51.79 93.58
C GLN A 16 10.84 -50.88 93.57
N PRO A 17 11.00 -49.56 93.80
CA PRO A 17 9.87 -48.64 93.81
C PRO A 17 9.16 -48.70 92.46
N ILE A 18 7.83 -48.64 92.49
CA ILE A 18 7.00 -48.58 91.30
C ILE A 18 7.44 -47.32 90.53
N PRO A 19 7.87 -47.44 89.26
CA PRO A 19 8.24 -46.26 88.49
C PRO A 19 6.99 -45.37 88.36
N GLU A 20 7.11 -44.14 88.84
CA GLU A 20 6.09 -43.12 88.71
C GLU A 20 6.16 -42.61 87.26
N ILE A 21 5.43 -43.29 86.36
CA ILE A 21 5.41 -42.95 84.94
C ILE A 21 4.50 -41.73 84.77
N ASP A 22 5.10 -40.60 84.43
CA ASP A 22 4.36 -39.40 84.07
C ASP A 22 3.77 -39.56 82.66
N PHE A 23 2.48 -39.93 82.59
CA PHE A 23 1.76 -40.10 81.33
C PHE A 23 1.61 -38.81 80.50
N THR A 24 1.99 -37.65 81.06
CA THR A 24 2.03 -36.39 80.31
C THR A 24 3.25 -36.27 79.41
N GLN A 25 4.23 -37.16 79.54
CA GLN A 25 5.47 -37.15 78.76
C GLN A 25 5.68 -38.48 78.06
N HIS A 26 5.82 -38.45 76.73
CA HIS A 26 6.10 -39.61 75.90
C HIS A 26 7.49 -39.48 75.29
N THR A 27 8.33 -40.49 75.47
CA THR A 27 9.67 -40.48 74.86
C THR A 27 9.56 -41.17 73.50
N LEU A 28 9.90 -40.45 72.42
CA LEU A 28 9.93 -41.00 71.06
C LEU A 28 11.11 -41.96 70.88
N GLU A 29 11.07 -42.79 69.84
CA GLU A 29 12.13 -43.76 69.52
C GLU A 29 13.51 -43.10 69.29
N ASP A 30 13.52 -41.81 68.94
CA ASP A 30 14.72 -40.98 68.75
C ASP A 30 15.28 -40.38 70.07
N GLY A 31 14.69 -40.68 71.22
CA GLY A 31 15.12 -40.20 72.54
C GLY A 31 14.59 -38.82 72.95
N ASN A 32 13.80 -38.14 72.11
CA ASN A 32 13.17 -36.86 72.43
C ASN A 32 11.90 -37.04 73.28
N ILE A 33 11.77 -36.27 74.36
CA ILE A 33 10.61 -36.28 75.26
C ILE A 33 9.60 -35.25 74.77
N ILE A 34 8.42 -35.70 74.36
CA ILE A 34 7.30 -34.87 73.89
C ILE A 34 6.16 -34.90 74.91
N SER A 35 5.50 -33.76 75.11
CA SER A 35 4.29 -33.71 75.93
C SER A 35 3.13 -34.36 75.17
N THR A 36 2.37 -35.24 75.83
CA THR A 36 1.14 -35.84 75.26
C THR A 36 -0.06 -34.89 75.29
N GLN A 37 0.06 -33.76 75.99
CA GLN A 37 -0.97 -32.73 76.08
C GLN A 37 -0.83 -31.65 74.99
N GLU A 38 0.35 -31.52 74.38
CA GLU A 38 0.63 -30.51 73.36
C GLU A 38 0.86 -31.14 71.98
N HIS A 39 0.61 -30.37 70.92
CA HIS A 39 0.92 -30.80 69.56
C HIS A 39 2.44 -30.97 69.40
N VAL A 40 2.85 -32.16 68.95
CA VAL A 40 4.25 -32.55 68.72
C VAL A 40 4.93 -31.67 67.66
N VAL A 41 4.17 -31.21 66.66
CA VAL A 41 4.64 -30.29 65.62
C VAL A 41 4.07 -28.91 65.89
N LYS A 42 4.90 -28.01 66.42
CA LYS A 42 4.51 -26.64 66.83
C LYS A 42 4.45 -25.63 65.67
N ASP A 43 4.99 -25.99 64.49
CA ASP A 43 5.06 -25.11 63.32
C ASP A 43 3.73 -25.01 62.54
N VAL A 44 2.78 -25.90 62.80
CA VAL A 44 1.46 -25.89 62.14
C VAL A 44 0.49 -25.03 62.95
N GLN A 45 0.01 -23.94 62.34
CA GLN A 45 -0.98 -23.05 62.96
C GLN A 45 -2.25 -23.80 63.35
N ALA A 46 -2.80 -23.47 64.52
CA ALA A 46 -3.97 -24.13 65.07
C ALA A 46 -5.20 -23.93 64.18
N PRO A 47 -6.07 -24.94 64.01
CA PRO A 47 -7.29 -24.80 63.23
C PRO A 47 -8.24 -23.77 63.86
N ALA A 48 -8.97 -23.03 63.03
CA ALA A 48 -10.05 -22.17 63.50
C ALA A 48 -11.23 -23.04 63.98
N MET A 49 -11.38 -23.15 65.31
CA MET A 49 -12.40 -23.99 65.95
C MET A 49 -13.79 -23.35 66.00
N HIS A 50 -13.90 -22.04 65.74
CA HIS A 50 -15.13 -21.27 65.90
C HIS A 50 -15.84 -21.04 64.56
N ILE A 51 -17.17 -21.14 64.54
CA ILE A 51 -17.98 -20.84 63.35
C ILE A 51 -18.23 -19.33 63.29
N PRO A 52 -17.89 -18.64 62.20
CA PRO A 52 -17.96 -17.18 62.15
C PRO A 52 -19.39 -16.68 62.33
N THR A 53 -19.52 -15.57 63.05
CA THR A 53 -20.81 -14.87 63.20
C THR A 53 -21.18 -14.14 61.92
N ASN A 54 -22.46 -13.81 61.74
CA ASN A 54 -22.90 -13.07 60.55
C ASN A 54 -22.21 -11.69 60.42
N GLU A 55 -21.88 -11.05 61.54
CA GLU A 55 -21.12 -9.79 61.55
C GLU A 55 -19.69 -9.97 61.02
N GLN A 56 -19.04 -11.10 61.31
CA GLN A 56 -17.70 -11.42 60.78
C GLN A 56 -17.74 -11.93 59.33
N PHE A 57 -18.86 -12.52 58.94
CA PHE A 57 -19.06 -13.09 57.61
C PHE A 57 -19.30 -12.03 56.54
N PHE A 58 -20.09 -10.99 56.84
CA PHE A 58 -20.43 -9.93 55.91
C PHE A 58 -19.47 -8.74 56.00
N ASN A 59 -19.25 -8.07 54.86
CA ASN A 59 -18.34 -6.95 54.77
C ASN A 59 -18.78 -5.77 55.67
N ARG A 60 -17.81 -4.97 56.13
CA ARG A 60 -18.01 -3.87 57.11
C ARG A 60 -18.72 -4.33 58.39
N HIS A 61 -18.32 -5.47 58.92
CA HIS A 61 -18.86 -6.00 60.18
C HIS A 61 -20.39 -6.16 60.17
N GLY A 62 -20.97 -6.67 59.07
CA GLY A 62 -22.41 -6.89 58.98
C GLY A 62 -23.26 -5.72 58.47
N GLN A 63 -22.68 -4.58 58.12
CA GLN A 63 -23.43 -3.46 57.53
C GLN A 63 -23.82 -3.70 56.06
N ASP A 64 -22.96 -4.38 55.29
CA ASP A 64 -23.21 -4.67 53.88
C ASP A 64 -23.47 -6.18 53.68
N CYS A 65 -24.73 -6.61 53.82
CA CYS A 65 -25.15 -8.01 53.58
C CYS A 65 -25.10 -8.44 52.11
N SER A 66 -24.65 -7.56 51.20
CA SER A 66 -24.55 -7.86 49.77
C SER A 66 -23.27 -8.63 49.42
N LYS A 67 -22.24 -8.53 50.26
CA LYS A 67 -20.91 -9.07 49.98
C LYS A 67 -20.30 -9.69 51.24
N PRO A 68 -19.66 -10.86 51.12
CA PRO A 68 -18.94 -11.42 52.24
C PRO A 68 -17.61 -10.67 52.46
N ASP A 69 -17.05 -10.76 53.67
CA ASP A 69 -15.69 -10.29 53.95
C ASP A 69 -14.68 -11.33 53.44
N VAL A 70 -14.13 -11.05 52.25
CA VAL A 70 -13.18 -11.92 51.56
C VAL A 70 -11.87 -12.08 52.35
N ALA A 71 -11.40 -11.03 53.02
CA ALA A 71 -10.14 -11.07 53.76
C ALA A 71 -10.26 -11.96 55.00
N PHE A 72 -11.38 -11.84 55.71
CA PHE A 72 -11.70 -12.70 56.84
C PHE A 72 -11.91 -14.16 56.39
N LEU A 73 -12.77 -14.40 55.40
CA LEU A 73 -13.08 -15.76 54.93
C LEU A 73 -11.83 -16.49 54.41
N LYS A 74 -10.96 -15.80 53.67
CA LYS A 74 -9.71 -16.38 53.18
C LYS A 74 -8.83 -16.86 54.33
N ASN A 75 -8.64 -16.03 55.36
CA ASN A 75 -7.88 -16.42 56.56
C ASN A 75 -8.56 -17.54 57.34
N HIS A 76 -9.89 -17.51 57.45
CA HIS A 76 -10.68 -18.55 58.13
C HIS A 76 -10.53 -19.92 57.46
N PHE A 77 -10.60 -19.96 56.12
CA PHE A 77 -10.40 -21.19 55.36
C PHE A 77 -8.95 -21.70 55.38
N TYR A 78 -7.94 -20.80 55.37
CA TYR A 78 -6.54 -21.21 55.54
C TYR A 78 -6.31 -21.96 56.85
N HIS A 79 -7.04 -21.58 57.90
CA HIS A 79 -7.00 -22.25 59.21
C HIS A 79 -8.02 -23.41 59.30
N LYS A 80 -8.50 -23.96 58.17
CA LYS A 80 -9.48 -25.06 58.12
C LYS A 80 -10.78 -24.77 58.88
N GLY A 81 -11.14 -23.50 59.02
CA GLY A 81 -12.38 -23.07 59.65
C GLY A 81 -13.61 -23.50 58.86
N ARG A 82 -14.70 -23.82 59.57
CA ARG A 82 -15.99 -24.18 58.98
C ARG A 82 -16.96 -23.00 59.03
N LEU A 83 -17.89 -22.95 58.07
CA LEU A 83 -19.00 -22.00 58.03
C LEU A 83 -20.28 -22.64 58.59
N SER A 84 -21.27 -21.81 58.92
CA SER A 84 -22.63 -22.32 59.16
C SER A 84 -23.27 -22.78 57.84
N GLU A 85 -24.29 -23.62 57.95
CA GLU A 85 -25.06 -24.09 56.79
C GLU A 85 -25.69 -22.93 56.03
N ASP A 86 -26.31 -21.97 56.74
CA ASP A 86 -26.93 -20.78 56.15
C ASP A 86 -25.91 -19.90 55.39
N GLN A 87 -24.71 -19.71 55.95
CA GLN A 87 -23.65 -18.95 55.31
C GLN A 87 -23.13 -19.64 54.05
N ALA A 88 -23.01 -20.97 54.10
CA ALA A 88 -22.60 -21.76 52.94
C ALA A 88 -23.67 -21.74 51.84
N LEU A 89 -24.95 -21.88 52.20
CA LEU A 89 -26.07 -21.79 51.27
C LEU A 89 -26.11 -20.41 50.60
N TRP A 90 -25.94 -19.34 51.39
CA TRP A 90 -25.92 -17.97 50.88
C TRP A 90 -24.82 -17.76 49.84
N ILE A 91 -23.61 -18.29 50.08
CA ILE A 91 -22.51 -18.23 49.09
C ILE A 91 -22.91 -18.97 47.82
N LEU A 92 -23.44 -20.18 47.95
CA LEU A 92 -23.78 -21.02 46.79
C LEU A 92 -24.91 -20.42 45.95
N GLU A 93 -25.99 -19.95 46.58
CA GLU A 93 -27.12 -19.32 45.90
C GLU A 93 -26.69 -18.01 45.22
N THR A 94 -25.97 -17.15 45.94
CA THR A 94 -25.50 -15.88 45.40
C THR A 94 -24.50 -16.10 44.26
N ALA A 95 -23.56 -17.05 44.41
CA ALA A 95 -22.64 -17.42 43.33
C ALA A 95 -23.38 -18.00 42.13
N THR A 96 -24.39 -18.84 42.35
CA THR A 96 -25.22 -19.41 41.28
C THR A 96 -25.98 -18.30 40.54
N ASP A 97 -26.58 -17.35 41.25
CA ASP A 97 -27.29 -16.22 40.66
C ASP A 97 -26.36 -15.30 39.86
N ILE A 98 -25.13 -15.09 40.34
CA ILE A 98 -24.10 -14.32 39.63
C ILE A 98 -23.68 -15.08 38.37
N LEU A 99 -23.28 -16.35 38.48
CA LEU A 99 -22.85 -17.18 37.36
C LEU A 99 -23.96 -17.40 36.32
N ARG A 100 -25.23 -17.35 36.74
CA ARG A 100 -26.39 -17.43 35.85
C ARG A 100 -26.65 -16.12 35.10
N LYS A 101 -26.32 -14.98 35.71
CA LYS A 101 -26.40 -13.65 35.07
C LYS A 101 -25.20 -13.40 34.15
N GLU A 102 -24.06 -14.02 34.42
CA GLU A 102 -22.91 -13.96 33.53
C GLU A 102 -23.19 -14.69 32.22
N GLY A 103 -22.93 -14.00 31.11
CA GLY A 103 -23.10 -14.55 29.77
C GLY A 103 -22.01 -15.57 29.48
N ASN A 104 -22.29 -16.86 29.71
CA ASN A 104 -21.36 -17.96 29.42
C ASN A 104 -21.40 -18.41 27.94
N VAL A 105 -22.01 -17.61 27.06
CA VAL A 105 -22.11 -17.89 25.62
C VAL A 105 -21.10 -17.04 24.89
N LEU A 106 -20.12 -17.70 24.26
CA LEU A 106 -19.22 -17.03 23.32
C LEU A 106 -20.03 -16.61 22.10
N GLN A 107 -20.03 -15.30 21.81
CA GLN A 107 -20.62 -14.78 20.58
C GLN A 107 -19.59 -14.89 19.46
N VAL A 108 -19.75 -15.91 18.62
CA VAL A 108 -19.03 -16.05 17.36
C VAL A 108 -20.02 -15.74 16.25
N ASP A 109 -19.60 -14.93 15.27
CA ASP A 109 -20.42 -14.70 14.08
C ASP A 109 -20.70 -16.05 13.40
N ALA A 110 -21.97 -16.44 13.35
CA ALA A 110 -22.39 -17.67 12.70
C ALA A 110 -22.40 -17.42 11.18
N PRO A 111 -21.44 -17.97 10.41
CA PRO A 111 -21.42 -17.70 8.99
C PRO A 111 -22.59 -18.39 8.33
N ILE A 112 -23.22 -17.67 7.40
CA ILE A 112 -24.26 -18.18 6.52
C ILE A 112 -23.83 -17.92 5.08
N THR A 113 -24.11 -18.86 4.18
CA THR A 113 -23.84 -18.66 2.75
C THR A 113 -24.83 -17.65 2.15
N ALA A 114 -24.43 -16.92 1.11
CA ALA A 114 -25.30 -15.97 0.42
C ALA A 114 -26.57 -16.62 -0.17
N SER A 115 -26.50 -17.93 -0.49
CA SER A 115 -27.66 -18.72 -0.92
C SER A 115 -28.57 -19.19 0.22
N LEU A 116 -28.22 -18.88 1.47
CA LEU A 116 -28.91 -19.36 2.69
C LEU A 116 -29.01 -20.89 2.77
N SER A 117 -28.15 -21.60 2.05
CA SER A 117 -28.19 -23.07 1.96
C SER A 117 -27.43 -23.74 3.10
N HIS A 118 -26.40 -23.08 3.64
CA HIS A 118 -25.53 -23.63 4.67
C HIS A 118 -25.35 -22.62 5.81
N LEU A 119 -25.44 -23.11 7.05
CA LEU A 119 -25.22 -22.36 8.28
C LEU A 119 -24.28 -23.17 9.16
N ALA A 120 -23.22 -22.55 9.67
CA ALA A 120 -22.34 -23.18 10.66
C ALA A 120 -22.47 -22.49 12.01
N ILE A 121 -22.44 -23.28 13.08
CA ILE A 121 -22.49 -22.82 14.47
C ILE A 121 -21.31 -23.44 15.20
N GLY A 122 -20.47 -22.60 15.79
CA GLY A 122 -19.34 -23.00 16.61
C GLY A 122 -19.70 -22.86 18.08
N LEU A 123 -19.48 -23.93 18.84
CA LEU A 123 -19.75 -23.96 20.27
C LEU A 123 -18.46 -23.77 21.06
N GLY A 124 -18.60 -23.26 22.29
CA GLY A 124 -17.47 -23.06 23.21
C GLY A 124 -16.85 -24.37 23.71
N ASP A 125 -17.51 -25.50 23.51
CA ASP A 125 -16.98 -26.86 23.78
C ASP A 125 -16.09 -27.39 22.64
N GLY A 126 -15.92 -26.61 21.57
CA GLY A 126 -15.11 -26.97 20.40
C GLY A 126 -15.86 -27.75 19.32
N THR A 127 -17.17 -27.91 19.45
CA THR A 127 -18.00 -28.57 18.44
C THR A 127 -18.43 -27.57 17.35
N VAL A 128 -18.37 -27.99 16.09
CA VAL A 128 -18.93 -27.23 14.96
C VAL A 128 -20.10 -27.97 14.35
N LEU A 129 -21.29 -27.37 14.45
CA LEU A 129 -22.53 -27.87 13.87
C LEU A 129 -22.79 -27.20 12.51
N LEU A 130 -22.98 -28.02 11.48
CA LEU A 130 -23.34 -27.57 10.14
C LEU A 130 -24.78 -27.95 9.82
N TYR A 131 -25.57 -26.94 9.51
CA TYR A 131 -26.91 -27.09 8.93
C TYR A 131 -26.79 -26.98 7.40
N ARG A 132 -27.38 -27.92 6.69
CA ARG A 132 -27.45 -27.96 5.22
C ARG A 132 -28.91 -27.83 4.76
N HIS A 133 -29.11 -27.32 3.56
CA HIS A 133 -30.43 -27.13 2.92
C HIS A 133 -31.38 -26.24 3.72
N LEU A 134 -30.84 -25.21 4.36
CA LEU A 134 -31.62 -24.30 5.19
C LEU A 134 -32.62 -23.47 4.36
N ASP A 135 -32.28 -23.16 3.11
CA ASP A 135 -33.14 -22.57 2.09
C ASP A 135 -34.41 -23.40 1.85
N GLN A 136 -34.27 -24.72 1.71
CA GLN A 136 -35.41 -25.61 1.47
C GLN A 136 -36.34 -25.70 2.70
N SER A 137 -35.77 -25.66 3.90
CA SER A 137 -36.54 -25.65 5.14
C SER A 137 -37.25 -24.32 5.39
N LEU A 138 -36.62 -23.18 5.06
CA LEU A 138 -37.26 -21.86 5.18
C LEU A 138 -38.35 -21.63 4.12
N LEU A 139 -38.19 -22.17 2.92
CA LEU A 139 -39.18 -22.06 1.84
C LEU A 139 -40.33 -23.07 1.99
N SER A 140 -40.16 -24.12 2.79
CA SER A 140 -41.22 -25.05 3.13
C SER A 140 -42.22 -24.40 4.10
N LEU A 141 -43.28 -23.82 3.54
CA LEU A 141 -44.42 -23.16 4.22
C LEU A 141 -45.15 -23.99 5.29
N SER A 142 -44.74 -25.24 5.52
CA SER A 142 -45.43 -26.20 6.38
C SER A 142 -44.95 -26.19 7.84
N SER A 143 -43.75 -25.69 8.16
CA SER A 143 -43.32 -25.52 9.55
C SER A 143 -42.09 -24.61 9.69
N LEU A 144 -42.27 -23.41 10.25
CA LEU A 144 -41.16 -22.51 10.63
C LEU A 144 -40.37 -23.02 11.86
N THR A 145 -40.81 -24.13 12.48
CA THR A 145 -40.19 -24.70 13.68
C THR A 145 -39.31 -25.91 13.40
N SER A 146 -39.33 -26.48 12.19
CA SER A 146 -38.50 -27.63 11.83
C SER A 146 -37.19 -27.19 11.18
N LEU A 147 -36.15 -26.99 11.98
CA LEU A 147 -34.79 -26.83 11.47
C LEU A 147 -34.26 -28.19 10.94
N PRO A 148 -33.41 -28.19 9.89
CA PRO A 148 -32.69 -29.39 9.47
C PRO A 148 -31.91 -30.00 10.62
N LYS A 149 -31.73 -31.33 10.60
CA LYS A 149 -30.89 -31.99 11.60
C LYS A 149 -29.44 -31.52 11.44
N PRO A 150 -28.78 -31.00 12.50
CA PRO A 150 -27.39 -30.56 12.41
C PRO A 150 -26.45 -31.74 12.17
N HIS A 151 -25.41 -31.51 11.38
CA HIS A 151 -24.31 -32.43 11.17
C HIS A 151 -23.05 -31.89 11.84
N THR A 152 -22.45 -32.68 12.74
CA THR A 152 -21.18 -32.31 13.38
C THR A 152 -20.04 -32.47 12.38
N VAL A 153 -19.33 -31.38 12.09
CA VAL A 153 -18.20 -31.35 11.13
C VAL A 153 -16.86 -31.43 11.86
N HIS A 154 -16.79 -30.83 13.04
CA HIS A 154 -15.59 -30.81 13.88
C HIS A 154 -15.97 -31.00 15.33
N GLU A 155 -15.10 -31.69 16.06
CA GLU A 155 -15.23 -31.92 17.49
C GLU A 155 -13.81 -31.90 18.11
N SER A 156 -13.52 -30.84 18.87
CA SER A 156 -12.30 -30.73 19.67
C SER A 156 -12.63 -30.38 21.11
N PRO A 157 -12.68 -31.35 22.05
CA PRO A 157 -13.17 -31.12 23.41
C PRO A 157 -12.28 -30.20 24.26
N THR A 158 -11.08 -29.90 23.79
CA THR A 158 -10.08 -29.13 24.54
C THR A 158 -10.05 -27.65 24.20
N GLU A 159 -10.69 -27.23 23.10
CA GLU A 159 -10.52 -25.88 22.57
C GLU A 159 -11.81 -25.25 22.07
N PRO A 160 -12.13 -24.02 22.49
CA PRO A 160 -13.30 -23.31 21.98
C PRO A 160 -13.09 -22.86 20.53
N ILE A 161 -14.19 -22.80 19.79
CA ILE A 161 -14.21 -22.19 18.46
C ILE A 161 -14.20 -20.66 18.63
N THR A 162 -13.24 -20.00 18.02
CA THR A 162 -13.05 -18.54 18.12
C THR A 162 -13.43 -17.77 16.86
N GLY A 163 -13.51 -18.47 15.72
CA GLY A 163 -13.95 -17.88 14.45
C GLY A 163 -14.42 -18.93 13.46
N LEU A 164 -15.37 -18.54 12.61
CA LEU A 164 -15.93 -19.37 11.56
C LEU A 164 -16.13 -18.55 10.28
N GLY A 165 -16.01 -19.19 9.12
CA GLY A 165 -16.23 -18.51 7.86
C GLY A 165 -16.43 -19.45 6.67
N PHE A 166 -17.40 -19.17 5.82
CA PHE A 166 -17.58 -19.90 4.57
C PHE A 166 -16.78 -19.25 3.45
N LYS A 167 -16.00 -20.06 2.75
CA LYS A 167 -15.46 -19.72 1.44
C LYS A 167 -16.47 -20.07 0.36
N GLU A 168 -17.00 -19.07 -0.30
CA GLU A 168 -18.00 -19.26 -1.36
C GLU A 168 -17.36 -19.75 -2.66
N PRO A 169 -18.08 -20.58 -3.45
CA PRO A 169 -17.58 -21.07 -4.71
C PRO A 169 -17.32 -19.91 -5.67
N THR A 170 -16.11 -19.85 -6.20
CA THR A 170 -15.66 -18.86 -7.20
C THR A 170 -15.35 -19.59 -8.52
N ASP A 171 -15.19 -18.86 -9.63
CA ASP A 171 -14.95 -19.45 -10.96
C ASP A 171 -13.79 -20.48 -10.99
N ASN A 172 -12.78 -20.32 -10.12
CA ASN A 172 -11.63 -21.22 -10.01
C ASN A 172 -11.85 -22.42 -9.08
N SER A 173 -12.80 -22.34 -8.13
CA SER A 173 -13.07 -23.40 -7.15
C SER A 173 -14.56 -23.49 -6.88
N MET A 174 -15.22 -24.50 -7.46
CA MET A 174 -16.66 -24.73 -7.31
C MET A 174 -17.06 -25.36 -5.97
N ASN A 175 -16.09 -25.60 -5.09
CA ASN A 175 -16.32 -26.26 -3.80
C ASN A 175 -16.47 -25.22 -2.70
N LEU A 176 -17.50 -25.39 -1.88
CA LEU A 176 -17.71 -24.64 -0.66
C LEU A 176 -16.76 -25.19 0.41
N ALA A 177 -15.98 -24.32 1.04
CA ALA A 177 -15.15 -24.68 2.18
C ALA A 177 -15.58 -23.91 3.43
N LEU A 178 -15.42 -24.53 4.60
CA LEU A 178 -15.68 -23.95 5.91
C LEU A 178 -14.34 -23.82 6.63
N PHE A 179 -13.96 -22.60 6.97
CA PHE A 179 -12.86 -22.33 7.86
C PHE A 179 -13.33 -22.39 9.32
N VAL A 180 -12.56 -23.09 10.13
CA VAL A 180 -12.75 -23.20 11.58
C VAL A 180 -11.48 -22.72 12.25
N VAL A 181 -11.61 -21.69 13.08
CA VAL A 181 -10.50 -21.13 13.85
C VAL A 181 -10.71 -21.45 15.31
N THR A 182 -9.72 -22.07 15.93
CA THR A 182 -9.63 -22.29 17.38
C THR A 182 -8.56 -21.37 17.97
N THR A 183 -8.31 -21.51 19.26
CA THR A 183 -7.20 -20.79 19.92
C THR A 183 -5.82 -21.25 19.44
N SER A 184 -5.69 -22.51 19.00
CA SER A 184 -4.41 -23.08 18.58
C SER A 184 -4.32 -23.37 17.08
N HIS A 185 -5.42 -23.58 16.35
CA HIS A 185 -5.35 -24.04 14.96
C HIS A 185 -6.32 -23.29 14.04
N VAL A 186 -5.94 -23.21 12.76
CA VAL A 186 -6.82 -22.79 11.66
C VAL A 186 -7.03 -24.00 10.76
N LEU A 187 -8.27 -24.45 10.65
CA LEU A 187 -8.68 -25.64 9.92
C LEU A 187 -9.57 -25.26 8.74
N SER A 188 -9.48 -26.03 7.65
CA SER A 188 -10.34 -25.91 6.47
C SER A 188 -11.06 -27.24 6.21
N TYR A 189 -12.38 -27.18 6.10
CA TYR A 189 -13.24 -28.32 5.79
C TYR A 189 -13.88 -28.13 4.44
N GLN A 190 -13.79 -29.15 3.60
CA GLN A 190 -14.54 -29.16 2.35
C GLN A 190 -15.99 -29.59 2.61
N VAL A 191 -16.93 -28.67 2.38
CA VAL A 191 -18.36 -28.90 2.63
C VAL A 191 -19.05 -29.50 1.40
N THR A 192 -18.65 -29.09 0.19
CA THR A 192 -19.22 -29.62 -1.07
C THR A 192 -18.13 -30.12 -2.03
N GLY A 193 -18.50 -31.05 -2.92
CA GLY A 193 -17.60 -31.64 -3.93
C GLY A 193 -17.06 -33.04 -3.59
N LYS A 194 -16.13 -33.54 -4.42
CA LYS A 194 -15.43 -34.82 -4.19
C LYS A 194 -14.50 -34.64 -2.98
N GLY A 195 -14.86 -35.23 -1.84
CA GLY A 195 -14.17 -35.01 -0.55
C GLY A 195 -15.02 -34.31 0.52
N SER A 196 -16.29 -34.01 0.22
CA SER A 196 -17.27 -33.51 1.21
C SER A 196 -17.34 -34.45 2.44
N GLY A 197 -17.09 -33.90 3.62
CA GLY A 197 -17.05 -34.68 4.88
C GLY A 197 -15.72 -35.42 5.14
N GLY A 198 -14.67 -35.10 4.38
CA GLY A 198 -13.31 -35.55 4.70
C GLY A 198 -12.75 -34.91 5.97
N SER A 199 -11.59 -35.40 6.42
CA SER A 199 -10.87 -34.84 7.55
C SER A 199 -10.42 -33.40 7.27
N ALA A 200 -10.36 -32.59 8.32
CA ALA A 200 -9.89 -31.21 8.25
C ALA A 200 -8.50 -31.11 7.62
N MET A 201 -8.28 -30.12 6.76
CA MET A 201 -6.94 -29.68 6.40
C MET A 201 -6.47 -28.64 7.41
N VAL A 202 -5.30 -28.85 8.01
CA VAL A 202 -4.65 -27.84 8.86
C VAL A 202 -4.03 -26.78 7.97
N VAL A 203 -4.55 -25.56 8.05
CA VAL A 203 -4.10 -24.39 7.26
C VAL A 203 -2.99 -23.65 8.00
N ASP A 204 -3.11 -23.55 9.33
CA ASP A 204 -2.11 -22.92 10.20
C ASP A 204 -2.11 -23.63 11.57
N GLU A 205 -0.92 -23.82 12.13
CA GLU A 205 -0.70 -24.48 13.44
C GLU A 205 -0.87 -23.53 14.62
N ILE A 206 -1.17 -22.25 14.37
CA ILE A 206 -1.43 -21.25 15.40
C ILE A 206 -2.80 -20.61 15.12
N GLY A 207 -3.63 -20.50 16.16
CA GLY A 207 -4.99 -19.96 16.07
C GLY A 207 -5.06 -18.47 16.40
N CYS A 208 -6.22 -18.03 16.88
CA CYS A 208 -6.39 -16.69 17.45
C CYS A 208 -7.45 -16.65 18.55
N GLY A 209 -7.43 -15.56 19.33
CA GLY A 209 -8.48 -15.24 20.30
C GLY A 209 -9.82 -14.90 19.63
N LEU A 210 -10.85 -14.78 20.47
CA LEU A 210 -12.19 -14.38 20.05
C LEU A 210 -12.18 -13.00 19.38
N GLY A 211 -12.99 -12.84 18.33
CA GLY A 211 -13.09 -11.58 17.58
C GLY A 211 -11.90 -11.26 16.68
N CYS A 212 -10.83 -12.07 16.71
CA CYS A 212 -9.60 -11.85 15.93
C CYS A 212 -9.57 -12.63 14.60
N ALA A 213 -10.66 -13.28 14.21
CA ALA A 213 -10.81 -13.95 12.91
C ALA A 213 -12.03 -13.39 12.18
N THR A 214 -11.87 -13.09 10.89
CA THR A 214 -12.96 -12.61 10.02
C THR A 214 -12.74 -13.03 8.57
N MET A 215 -13.79 -13.18 7.79
CA MET A 215 -13.67 -13.45 6.35
C MET A 215 -13.36 -12.16 5.58
N ASP A 216 -12.60 -12.29 4.50
CA ASP A 216 -12.42 -11.19 3.55
C ASP A 216 -13.77 -10.72 2.96
N SER A 217 -13.83 -9.47 2.48
CA SER A 217 -15.06 -8.89 1.91
C SER A 217 -15.60 -9.68 0.71
N LYS A 218 -14.77 -10.47 0.03
CA LYS A 218 -15.16 -11.36 -1.08
C LYS A 218 -15.43 -12.79 -0.63
N ALA A 219 -15.41 -13.08 0.67
CA ALA A 219 -15.56 -14.41 1.26
C ALA A 219 -14.65 -15.48 0.62
N ARG A 220 -13.41 -15.11 0.30
CA ARG A 220 -12.44 -16.00 -0.37
C ARG A 220 -11.46 -16.64 0.61
N ASP A 221 -10.90 -15.82 1.47
CA ASP A 221 -9.85 -16.18 2.42
C ASP A 221 -10.24 -15.67 3.80
N ILE A 222 -9.75 -16.34 4.85
CA ILE A 222 -9.98 -15.95 6.23
C ILE A 222 -8.79 -15.12 6.73
N VAL A 223 -9.08 -14.01 7.38
CA VAL A 223 -8.08 -13.12 7.98
C VAL A 223 -7.98 -13.42 9.46
N VAL A 224 -6.80 -13.79 9.92
CA VAL A 224 -6.49 -14.14 11.31
C VAL A 224 -5.52 -13.12 11.88
N ALA A 225 -5.95 -12.41 12.91
CA ALA A 225 -5.17 -11.37 13.58
C ALA A 225 -4.47 -11.93 14.81
N ARG A 226 -3.15 -11.71 14.91
CA ARG A 226 -2.33 -12.08 16.08
C ARG A 226 -1.45 -10.93 16.49
N ASP A 227 -1.00 -10.88 17.73
CA ASP A 227 -0.31 -9.72 18.29
C ASP A 227 0.88 -9.23 17.45
N GLU A 228 1.60 -10.13 16.78
CA GLU A 228 2.72 -9.83 15.89
C GLU A 228 2.32 -9.40 14.46
N ALA A 229 1.29 -10.01 13.90
CA ALA A 229 0.95 -9.88 12.48
C ALA A 229 -0.48 -10.32 12.15
N ILE A 230 -0.90 -9.97 10.94
CA ILE A 230 -2.19 -10.36 10.37
C ILE A 230 -1.92 -11.33 9.23
N TYR A 231 -2.55 -12.49 9.29
CA TYR A 231 -2.38 -13.57 8.32
C TYR A 231 -3.64 -13.73 7.49
N VAL A 232 -3.47 -13.82 6.17
CA VAL A 232 -4.54 -14.18 5.24
C VAL A 232 -4.37 -15.66 4.90
N CYS A 233 -5.31 -16.48 5.33
CA CYS A 233 -5.28 -17.93 5.21
C CYS A 233 -6.25 -18.38 4.10
N GLY A 234 -5.72 -19.12 3.13
CA GLY A 234 -6.48 -19.71 2.04
C GLY A 234 -6.78 -21.19 2.28
N THR A 235 -7.40 -21.84 1.28
CA THR A 235 -7.72 -23.28 1.36
C THR A 235 -6.51 -24.18 1.23
N GLU A 236 -5.42 -23.69 0.61
CA GLU A 236 -4.20 -24.46 0.34
C GLU A 236 -3.09 -24.19 1.38
N GLY A 237 -3.36 -23.35 2.39
CA GLY A 237 -2.39 -22.96 3.42
C GLY A 237 -2.35 -21.46 3.70
N ARG A 238 -1.32 -21.06 4.47
CA ARG A 238 -1.05 -19.66 4.81
C ARG A 238 -0.70 -18.85 3.55
N GLY A 239 -1.42 -17.76 3.33
CA GLY A 239 -1.20 -16.80 2.25
C GLY A 239 -0.40 -15.58 2.72
N ALA A 240 -0.91 -14.38 2.40
CA ALA A 240 -0.22 -13.12 2.70
C ALA A 240 -0.09 -12.85 4.21
N CYS A 241 1.01 -12.23 4.62
CA CYS A 241 1.28 -11.82 6.00
C CYS A 241 1.57 -10.31 6.05
N TYR A 242 0.87 -9.61 6.93
CA TYR A 242 1.07 -8.18 7.18
C TYR A 242 1.56 -7.98 8.61
N ALA A 243 2.80 -7.49 8.76
CA ALA A 243 3.36 -7.15 10.06
C ALA A 243 2.59 -5.96 10.66
N TYR A 244 1.90 -6.20 11.77
CA TYR A 244 1.20 -5.17 12.54
C TYR A 244 1.27 -5.54 14.01
N GLU A 245 2.25 -4.94 14.69
CA GLU A 245 2.57 -5.24 16.08
C GLU A 245 1.62 -4.50 17.03
N GLY A 246 1.11 -5.24 18.01
CA GLY A 246 0.27 -4.75 19.10
C GLY A 246 -0.90 -5.67 19.38
N HIS A 247 -1.37 -5.64 20.62
CA HIS A 247 -2.54 -6.41 21.04
C HIS A 247 -3.79 -6.02 20.25
N LYS A 248 -4.57 -7.01 19.85
CA LYS A 248 -5.78 -6.84 19.02
C LYS A 248 -6.97 -7.47 19.74
N SER A 249 -8.04 -6.70 19.91
CA SER A 249 -9.28 -7.18 20.52
C SER A 249 -10.24 -7.73 19.47
N SER A 250 -10.39 -7.02 18.35
CA SER A 250 -11.23 -7.47 17.26
C SER A 250 -10.78 -6.97 15.89
N ILE A 251 -11.19 -7.69 14.85
CA ILE A 251 -10.91 -7.40 13.46
C ILE A 251 -12.18 -7.47 12.61
N TYR A 252 -12.34 -6.52 11.69
CA TYR A 252 -13.46 -6.47 10.76
C TYR A 252 -12.97 -6.15 9.36
N THR A 253 -13.70 -6.61 8.35
CA THR A 253 -13.44 -6.30 6.95
C THR A 253 -14.50 -5.35 6.41
N HIS A 254 -14.08 -4.35 5.64
CA HIS A 254 -14.96 -3.41 4.97
C HIS A 254 -14.43 -3.14 3.57
N LEU A 255 -15.06 -3.73 2.54
CA LEU A 255 -14.58 -3.64 1.16
C LEU A 255 -13.10 -4.06 1.07
N ASN A 256 -12.21 -3.14 0.69
CA ASN A 256 -10.77 -3.38 0.60
C ASN A 256 -10.01 -3.00 1.88
N TYR A 257 -10.71 -2.59 2.93
CA TYR A 257 -10.15 -2.13 4.19
C TYR A 257 -10.26 -3.17 5.29
N LEU A 258 -9.25 -3.19 6.14
CA LEU A 258 -9.19 -3.98 7.35
C LEU A 258 -9.27 -3.05 8.55
N VAL A 259 -10.26 -3.27 9.41
CA VAL A 259 -10.49 -2.49 10.62
C VAL A 259 -9.99 -3.28 11.81
N ILE A 260 -9.07 -2.70 12.57
CA ILE A 260 -8.41 -3.31 13.72
C ILE A 260 -8.76 -2.50 14.95
N VAL A 261 -9.24 -3.17 15.99
CA VAL A 261 -9.50 -2.60 17.31
C VAL A 261 -8.43 -3.11 18.26
N SER A 262 -7.77 -2.20 18.97
CA SER A 262 -6.88 -2.57 20.08
C SER A 262 -7.70 -2.76 21.36
N PRO A 263 -7.28 -3.61 22.30
CA PRO A 263 -7.90 -3.62 23.63
C PRO A 263 -7.76 -2.27 24.33
N PRO A 264 -8.60 -1.96 25.33
CA PRO A 264 -8.43 -0.76 26.15
C PRO A 264 -7.06 -0.76 26.83
N PHE A 265 -6.33 0.35 26.72
CA PHE A 265 -5.03 0.51 27.37
C PHE A 265 -4.83 1.94 27.89
N ILE A 266 -4.02 2.07 28.94
CA ILE A 266 -3.64 3.37 29.50
C ILE A 266 -2.71 4.08 28.52
N PRO A 267 -3.07 5.26 28.00
CA PRO A 267 -2.28 5.93 26.99
C PRO A 267 -0.94 6.43 27.58
N SER A 268 0.16 6.08 26.91
CA SER A 268 1.51 6.51 27.30
C SER A 268 2.11 7.53 26.34
N ALA A 269 2.87 8.48 26.88
CA ALA A 269 3.68 9.41 26.09
C ALA A 269 4.80 8.70 25.29
N SER A 270 5.20 7.48 25.68
CA SER A 270 6.15 6.62 24.95
C SER A 270 5.50 5.67 23.95
N ALA A 271 4.16 5.70 23.78
CA ALA A 271 3.47 4.79 22.88
C ALA A 271 3.95 4.95 21.42
N ALA A 272 4.04 3.84 20.69
CA ALA A 272 4.50 3.83 19.29
C ALA A 272 3.63 4.69 18.36
N SER A 273 2.32 4.77 18.64
CA SER A 273 1.36 5.54 17.85
C SER A 273 1.45 7.05 18.11
N ALA A 274 1.68 7.84 17.06
CA ALA A 274 1.71 9.30 17.14
C ALA A 274 0.37 9.90 17.63
N MET A 275 -0.76 9.30 17.29
CA MET A 275 -2.08 9.75 17.76
C MET A 275 -2.26 9.57 19.27
N VAL A 276 -1.73 8.49 19.84
CA VAL A 276 -1.79 8.23 21.29
C VAL A 276 -0.95 9.26 22.02
N ARG A 277 0.26 9.56 21.52
CA ARG A 277 1.11 10.62 22.09
C ARG A 277 0.44 11.99 22.03
N ASN A 278 -0.21 12.30 20.90
CA ASN A 278 -0.97 13.54 20.74
C ASN A 278 -2.19 13.61 21.68
N PHE A 279 -2.84 12.48 21.94
CA PHE A 279 -3.95 12.40 22.90
C PHE A 279 -3.49 12.69 24.32
N VAL A 280 -2.39 12.07 24.76
CA VAL A 280 -1.75 12.34 26.07
C VAL A 280 -1.33 13.80 26.17
N ALA A 281 -0.71 14.35 25.13
CA ALA A 281 -0.26 15.75 25.12
C ALA A 281 -1.41 16.77 25.19
N ARG A 282 -2.60 16.42 24.69
CA ARG A 282 -3.79 17.29 24.71
C ARG A 282 -4.61 17.14 25.99
N THR A 283 -4.52 16.00 26.66
CA THR A 283 -5.36 15.64 27.81
C THR A 283 -4.51 15.57 29.07
N ALA A 284 -4.48 16.65 29.85
CA ALA A 284 -3.60 16.82 31.02
C ALA A 284 -3.84 15.81 32.18
N ASN A 285 -4.95 15.07 32.17
CA ASN A 285 -5.33 14.06 33.17
C ASN A 285 -5.58 12.68 32.52
N SER A 286 -4.63 12.15 31.73
CA SER A 286 -4.80 10.88 31.00
C SER A 286 -4.46 9.61 31.80
N GLY A 287 -4.09 9.73 33.08
CA GLY A 287 -3.57 8.62 33.89
C GLY A 287 -4.59 7.60 34.39
N GLU A 288 -5.89 7.93 34.33
CA GLU A 288 -6.98 7.08 34.86
C GLU A 288 -7.98 6.61 33.80
N MET A 289 -7.81 7.01 32.53
CA MET A 289 -8.77 6.68 31.47
C MET A 289 -8.15 5.74 30.45
N ASP A 290 -8.73 4.55 30.33
CA ASP A 290 -8.40 3.61 29.27
C ASP A 290 -8.88 4.16 27.92
N ILE A 291 -8.07 3.97 26.88
CA ILE A 291 -8.45 4.31 25.52
C ILE A 291 -8.41 3.08 24.62
N THR A 292 -9.35 3.04 23.67
CA THR A 292 -9.42 2.03 22.61
C THR A 292 -8.98 2.68 21.30
N LYS A 293 -8.01 2.09 20.61
CA LYS A 293 -7.52 2.60 19.32
C LYS A 293 -8.16 1.79 18.19
N VAL A 294 -8.81 2.48 17.25
CA VAL A 294 -9.29 1.87 16.00
C VAL A 294 -8.37 2.31 14.86
N THR A 295 -7.90 1.35 14.07
CA THR A 295 -7.02 1.57 12.93
C THR A 295 -7.61 0.90 11.71
N ILE A 296 -7.75 1.65 10.62
CA ILE A 296 -8.22 1.15 9.33
C ILE A 296 -7.03 1.11 8.38
N LEU A 297 -6.68 -0.08 7.91
CA LEU A 297 -5.56 -0.36 7.03
C LEU A 297 -6.07 -0.80 5.66
N GLU A 298 -5.42 -0.36 4.59
CA GLU A 298 -5.56 -0.98 3.27
C GLU A 298 -4.37 -1.93 3.05
N PRO A 299 -4.58 -3.26 3.06
CA PRO A 299 -3.49 -4.24 3.01
C PRO A 299 -2.74 -4.23 1.67
N GLU A 300 -3.42 -4.00 0.55
CA GLU A 300 -2.80 -4.03 -0.79
C GLU A 300 -1.76 -2.91 -0.99
N ASN A 301 -2.15 -1.68 -0.67
CA ASN A 301 -1.26 -0.50 -0.79
C ASN A 301 -0.47 -0.20 0.50
N LYS A 302 -0.64 -1.02 1.54
CA LYS A 302 0.10 -0.98 2.81
C LYS A 302 0.08 0.41 3.49
N TYR A 303 -1.06 1.10 3.45
CA TYR A 303 -1.23 2.38 4.15
C TYR A 303 -2.36 2.35 5.17
N VAL A 304 -2.21 3.16 6.21
CA VAL A 304 -3.25 3.37 7.22
C VAL A 304 -4.18 4.49 6.73
N ALA A 305 -5.42 4.12 6.39
CA ALA A 305 -6.43 5.05 5.90
C ALA A 305 -6.99 5.93 7.02
N TYR A 306 -7.15 5.37 8.22
CA TYR A 306 -7.64 6.08 9.39
C TYR A 306 -7.04 5.50 10.68
N SER A 307 -6.77 6.37 11.65
CA SER A 307 -6.44 5.96 13.02
C SER A 307 -7.07 6.94 13.98
N GLY A 308 -7.90 6.42 14.88
CA GLY A 308 -8.62 7.17 15.90
C GLY A 308 -8.46 6.53 17.28
N THR A 309 -8.50 7.37 18.32
CA THR A 309 -8.50 6.96 19.73
C THR A 309 -9.83 7.32 20.36
N PHE A 310 -10.46 6.38 21.04
CA PHE A 310 -11.73 6.53 21.73
C PHE A 310 -11.51 6.39 23.23
N THR A 311 -12.07 7.30 24.02
CA THR A 311 -12.02 7.25 25.49
C THR A 311 -12.95 6.20 26.09
N ASN A 312 -13.92 5.77 25.30
CA ASN A 312 -14.90 4.77 25.68
C ASN A 312 -14.65 3.53 24.83
N ASP A 313 -14.85 2.36 25.42
CA ASP A 313 -14.62 1.11 24.71
C ASP A 313 -15.55 0.99 23.50
N VAL A 314 -15.05 0.37 22.42
CA VAL A 314 -15.77 0.16 21.17
C VAL A 314 -16.52 -1.16 21.30
N ARG A 315 -17.85 -1.10 21.29
CA ARG A 315 -18.69 -2.30 21.40
C ARG A 315 -18.72 -3.09 20.10
N GLU A 316 -18.97 -2.40 19.00
CA GLU A 316 -19.18 -3.06 17.72
C GLU A 316 -18.80 -2.13 16.56
N ILE A 317 -18.33 -2.73 15.47
CA ILE A 317 -18.06 -2.05 14.22
C ILE A 317 -18.95 -2.66 13.15
N ILE A 318 -19.74 -1.80 12.52
CA ILE A 318 -20.74 -2.20 11.54
C ILE A 318 -20.33 -1.67 10.17
N SER A 319 -20.17 -2.58 9.22
CA SER A 319 -19.88 -2.25 7.81
C SER A 319 -21.17 -2.35 7.00
N GLN A 320 -21.83 -1.22 6.72
CA GLN A 320 -23.07 -1.18 5.94
C GLN A 320 -23.17 0.06 5.04
N TRP A 321 -23.83 -0.09 3.88
CA TRP A 321 -24.07 0.98 2.90
C TRP A 321 -22.80 1.72 2.42
N GLY A 322 -21.68 1.00 2.31
CA GLY A 322 -20.38 1.58 1.92
C GLY A 322 -19.80 2.55 2.96
N LYS A 323 -20.20 2.41 4.23
CA LYS A 323 -19.69 3.20 5.36
C LYS A 323 -19.36 2.29 6.52
N ILE A 324 -18.48 2.79 7.39
CA ILE A 324 -18.10 2.11 8.63
C ILE A 324 -18.73 2.88 9.79
N TYR A 325 -19.53 2.19 10.60
CA TYR A 325 -20.11 2.72 11.81
C TYR A 325 -19.41 2.14 13.03
N ILE A 326 -18.95 3.00 13.92
CA ILE A 326 -18.31 2.61 15.18
C ILE A 326 -19.29 2.93 16.30
N LEU A 327 -19.75 1.89 17.01
CA LEU A 327 -20.61 2.03 18.18
C LEU A 327 -19.75 2.00 19.44
N THR A 328 -19.72 3.12 20.16
CA THR A 328 -19.03 3.23 21.44
C THR A 328 -19.94 2.86 22.61
N SER A 329 -19.35 2.47 23.74
CA SER A 329 -20.07 2.06 24.95
C SER A 329 -20.95 3.15 25.58
N ASP A 330 -20.72 4.43 25.24
CA ASP A 330 -21.56 5.57 25.62
C ASP A 330 -22.81 5.75 24.74
N GLY A 331 -23.06 4.82 23.80
CA GLY A 331 -24.21 4.85 22.91
C GLY A 331 -24.08 5.85 21.75
N LYS A 332 -22.88 6.42 21.52
CA LYS A 332 -22.63 7.24 20.33
C LYS A 332 -22.31 6.35 19.13
N LEU A 333 -22.89 6.70 17.99
CA LEU A 333 -22.60 6.06 16.71
C LEU A 333 -21.82 7.02 15.82
N LEU A 334 -20.59 6.66 15.50
CA LEU A 334 -19.72 7.45 14.64
C LEU A 334 -19.69 6.85 13.23
N CYS A 335 -20.00 7.66 12.23
CA CYS A 335 -19.98 7.26 10.83
C CYS A 335 -18.68 7.71 10.17
N LEU A 336 -17.89 6.76 9.67
CA LEU A 336 -16.74 7.00 8.82
C LEU A 336 -17.14 6.81 7.36
N GLN A 337 -16.92 7.85 6.56
CA GLN A 337 -17.17 7.85 5.14
C GLN A 337 -15.85 7.91 4.37
N GLU A 338 -15.71 7.02 3.40
CA GLU A 338 -14.58 7.01 2.49
C GLU A 338 -14.58 8.27 1.62
N LYS A 339 -13.40 8.90 1.48
CA LYS A 339 -13.22 10.04 0.59
C LYS A 339 -13.15 9.58 -0.87
N SER A 340 -13.56 10.45 -1.79
CA SER A 340 -13.41 10.19 -3.23
C SER A 340 -11.95 9.98 -3.61
N THR A 341 -11.71 9.19 -4.65
CA THR A 341 -10.36 8.91 -5.18
C THR A 341 -9.58 10.17 -5.51
N SER A 342 -10.24 11.18 -6.10
CA SER A 342 -9.63 12.49 -6.38
C SER A 342 -9.09 13.16 -5.12
N ALA A 343 -9.90 13.23 -4.06
CA ALA A 343 -9.49 13.80 -2.79
C ALA A 343 -8.37 12.98 -2.11
N LYS A 344 -8.37 11.65 -2.27
CA LYS A 344 -7.27 10.80 -1.79
C LYS A 344 -5.96 11.14 -2.52
N LEU A 345 -5.99 11.27 -3.84
CA LEU A 345 -4.82 11.65 -4.64
C LEU A 345 -4.30 13.04 -4.24
N ASP A 346 -5.19 14.03 -4.09
CA ASP A 346 -4.82 15.37 -3.63
C ASP A 346 -4.12 15.35 -2.26
N MET A 347 -4.63 14.53 -1.33
CA MET A 347 -4.00 14.34 -0.03
C MET A 347 -2.61 13.70 -0.13
N LEU A 348 -2.40 12.78 -1.07
CA LEU A 348 -1.11 12.14 -1.32
C LEU A 348 -0.11 13.12 -1.97
N TYR A 349 -0.58 13.95 -2.89
CA TYR A 349 0.22 15.00 -3.52
C TYR A 349 0.71 16.03 -2.49
N CYS A 350 -0.19 16.49 -1.61
CA CYS A 350 0.16 17.41 -0.51
C CYS A 350 1.22 16.82 0.44
N LYS A 351 1.25 15.49 0.60
CA LYS A 351 2.25 14.78 1.43
C LYS A 351 3.48 14.34 0.64
N SER A 352 3.54 14.61 -0.66
CA SER A 352 4.58 14.16 -1.58
C SER A 352 4.76 12.64 -1.70
N LEU A 353 3.70 11.86 -1.47
CA LEU A 353 3.70 10.39 -1.52
C LEU A 353 3.22 9.87 -2.89
N TYR A 354 3.97 10.20 -3.94
CA TYR A 354 3.58 9.89 -5.32
C TYR A 354 3.68 8.40 -5.69
N THR A 355 4.62 7.66 -5.10
CA THR A 355 4.74 6.21 -5.32
C THR A 355 3.51 5.46 -4.83
N LEU A 356 2.96 5.88 -3.69
CA LEU A 356 1.69 5.38 -3.15
C LEU A 356 0.49 5.82 -4.01
N ALA A 357 0.52 7.03 -4.56
CA ALA A 357 -0.51 7.48 -5.49
C ALA A 357 -0.55 6.61 -6.76
N LEU A 358 0.62 6.21 -7.28
CA LEU A 358 0.71 5.29 -8.42
C LEU A 358 0.22 3.87 -8.09
N SER A 359 0.54 3.35 -6.90
CA SER A 359 0.03 2.03 -6.49
C SER A 359 -1.48 2.06 -6.31
N LEU A 360 -2.02 3.13 -5.69
CA LEU A 360 -3.46 3.35 -5.54
C LEU A 360 -4.18 3.40 -6.90
N ALA A 361 -3.60 4.11 -7.87
CA ALA A 361 -4.17 4.22 -9.22
C ALA A 361 -4.24 2.87 -9.94
N LYS A 362 -3.22 2.01 -9.74
CA LYS A 362 -3.22 0.64 -10.26
C LYS A 362 -4.27 -0.23 -9.58
N THR A 363 -4.34 -0.20 -8.25
CA THR A 363 -5.34 -0.97 -7.49
C THR A 363 -6.78 -0.60 -7.86
N GLN A 364 -7.04 0.69 -8.08
CA GLN A 364 -8.37 1.17 -8.45
C GLN A 364 -8.66 1.11 -9.96
N ASN A 365 -7.72 0.59 -10.77
CA ASN A 365 -7.81 0.52 -12.23
C ASN A 365 -8.21 1.88 -12.86
N LEU A 366 -7.54 2.96 -12.45
CA LEU A 366 -7.75 4.28 -13.06
C LEU A 366 -7.29 4.28 -14.52
N GLU A 367 -7.93 5.13 -15.33
CA GLU A 367 -7.56 5.31 -16.73
C GLU A 367 -6.09 5.75 -16.87
N GLU A 368 -5.46 5.33 -17.97
CA GLU A 368 -4.06 5.68 -18.29
C GLU A 368 -3.84 7.20 -18.33
N SER A 369 -4.87 7.97 -18.69
CA SER A 369 -4.89 9.45 -18.63
C SER A 369 -4.61 9.98 -17.21
N SER A 370 -5.29 9.43 -16.21
CA SER A 370 -5.15 9.82 -14.80
C SER A 370 -3.82 9.35 -14.21
N VAL A 371 -3.33 8.18 -14.65
CA VAL A 371 -2.00 7.67 -14.27
C VAL A 371 -0.89 8.57 -14.82
N ALA A 372 -1.02 9.04 -16.06
CA ALA A 372 -0.08 9.99 -16.65
C ALA A 372 -0.07 11.33 -15.90
N ASP A 373 -1.21 11.80 -15.41
CA ASP A 373 -1.28 12.99 -14.56
C ASP A 373 -0.54 12.81 -13.22
N ILE A 374 -0.62 11.63 -12.60
CA ILE A 374 0.17 11.34 -11.37
C ILE A 374 1.66 11.41 -11.68
N HIS A 375 2.11 10.81 -12.79
CA HIS A 375 3.52 10.87 -13.22
C HIS A 375 3.98 12.30 -13.54
N ARG A 376 3.10 13.12 -14.12
CA ARG A 376 3.36 14.54 -14.36
C ARG A 376 3.58 15.29 -13.05
N GLN A 377 2.67 15.14 -12.08
CA GLN A 377 2.84 15.80 -10.77
C GLN A 377 4.05 15.28 -10.00
N TYR A 378 4.38 13.99 -10.14
CA TYR A 378 5.56 13.42 -9.52
C TYR A 378 6.86 14.00 -10.14
N GLY A 379 6.91 14.10 -11.46
CA GLY A 379 7.99 14.78 -12.17
C GLY A 379 8.13 16.24 -11.74
N ASP A 380 7.03 16.96 -11.60
CA ASP A 380 7.04 18.37 -11.15
C ASP A 380 7.62 18.53 -9.72
N HIS A 381 7.30 17.61 -8.83
CA HIS A 381 7.86 17.58 -7.48
C HIS A 381 9.34 17.23 -7.46
N LEU A 382 9.75 16.20 -8.20
CA LEU A 382 11.17 15.83 -8.32
C LEU A 382 12.00 16.96 -8.95
N TYR A 383 11.39 17.72 -9.86
CA TYR A 383 12.02 18.87 -10.49
C TYR A 383 12.32 19.98 -9.48
N THR A 384 11.37 20.22 -8.57
CA THR A 384 11.56 21.16 -7.46
C THR A 384 12.64 20.68 -6.48
N LYS A 385 12.78 19.36 -6.30
CA LYS A 385 13.85 18.76 -5.49
C LYS A 385 15.23 18.78 -6.17
N GLY A 386 15.29 19.01 -7.48
CA GLY A 386 16.53 19.02 -8.26
C GLY A 386 17.04 17.65 -8.70
N ASP A 387 16.21 16.60 -8.63
CA ASP A 387 16.51 15.28 -9.18
C ASP A 387 16.01 15.18 -10.63
N TYR A 388 16.78 15.75 -11.55
CA TYR A 388 16.39 15.89 -12.95
C TYR A 388 16.42 14.56 -13.74
N ASP A 389 17.27 13.62 -13.34
CA ASP A 389 17.35 12.31 -13.98
C ASP A 389 16.08 11.50 -13.66
N GLY A 390 15.63 11.53 -12.39
CA GLY A 390 14.35 10.94 -11.98
C GLY A 390 13.15 11.62 -12.65
N VAL A 391 13.17 12.95 -12.80
CA VAL A 391 12.11 13.71 -13.50
C VAL A 391 11.92 13.22 -14.92
N MET A 392 13.02 13.04 -15.67
CA MET A 392 12.95 12.61 -17.07
C MET A 392 12.29 11.24 -17.17
N GLN A 393 12.72 10.28 -16.35
CA GLN A 393 12.13 8.93 -16.30
C GLN A 393 10.62 8.96 -16.06
N GLN A 394 10.13 9.85 -15.19
CA GLN A 394 8.69 9.97 -14.93
C GLN A 394 7.95 10.60 -16.12
N PHE A 395 8.52 11.60 -16.78
CA PHE A 395 7.87 12.18 -17.96
C PHE A 395 7.83 11.22 -19.14
N VAL A 396 8.81 10.34 -19.33
CA VAL A 396 8.77 9.29 -20.37
C VAL A 396 7.50 8.42 -20.23
N LEU A 397 7.09 8.12 -19.00
CA LEU A 397 5.89 7.34 -18.73
C LEU A 397 4.57 8.09 -19.03
N THR A 398 4.65 9.40 -19.31
CA THR A 398 3.50 10.24 -19.71
C THR A 398 3.36 10.42 -21.23
N ILE A 399 4.20 9.74 -22.04
CA ILE A 399 4.17 9.82 -23.50
C ILE A 399 2.77 9.41 -24.01
N GLY A 400 2.18 10.28 -24.83
CA GLY A 400 0.84 10.09 -25.41
C GLY A 400 -0.27 10.89 -24.73
N HIS A 401 -0.08 11.30 -23.48
CA HIS A 401 -1.06 12.11 -22.73
C HIS A 401 -0.56 13.53 -22.41
N LEU A 402 0.73 13.68 -22.10
CA LEU A 402 1.34 14.99 -21.84
C LEU A 402 1.97 15.57 -23.11
N GLN A 403 1.80 16.88 -23.34
CA GLN A 403 2.46 17.57 -24.44
C GLN A 403 3.98 17.68 -24.22
N PRO A 404 4.81 17.17 -25.14
CA PRO A 404 6.28 17.32 -25.13
C PRO A 404 6.76 18.76 -24.92
N SER A 405 6.01 19.73 -25.47
CA SER A 405 6.30 21.16 -25.35
C SER A 405 6.41 21.65 -23.91
N HIS A 406 5.59 21.09 -23.01
CA HIS A 406 5.60 21.43 -21.58
C HIS A 406 6.90 20.95 -20.93
N VAL A 407 7.30 19.70 -21.21
CA VAL A 407 8.52 19.08 -20.68
C VAL A 407 9.74 19.82 -21.21
N ILE A 408 9.81 20.06 -22.51
CA ILE A 408 10.92 20.78 -23.15
C ILE A 408 11.07 22.17 -22.55
N ARG A 409 10.00 22.98 -22.46
CA ARG A 409 10.07 24.32 -21.85
C ARG A 409 10.61 24.27 -20.43
N LYS A 410 10.13 23.33 -19.62
CA LYS A 410 10.50 23.20 -18.21
C LYS A 410 12.00 22.93 -18.01
N PHE A 411 12.59 22.06 -18.82
CA PHE A 411 14.02 21.75 -18.72
C PHE A 411 14.93 22.78 -19.40
N LEU A 412 14.43 23.52 -20.39
CA LEU A 412 15.17 24.60 -21.05
C LEU A 412 15.35 25.81 -20.11
N ASP A 413 14.34 26.15 -19.32
CA ASP A 413 14.41 27.25 -18.35
C ASP A 413 15.49 27.03 -17.27
N ALA A 414 15.84 25.78 -16.97
CA ALA A 414 16.92 25.43 -16.03
C ALA A 414 18.34 25.45 -16.62
N GLN A 415 18.53 25.66 -17.93
CA GLN A 415 19.81 25.48 -18.63
C GLN A 415 20.42 24.06 -18.46
N ARG A 416 19.61 23.06 -18.07
CA ARG A 416 20.07 21.68 -17.75
C ARG A 416 19.80 20.69 -18.89
N ILE A 417 20.08 21.15 -20.09
CA ILE A 417 19.79 20.42 -21.34
C ILE A 417 20.55 19.08 -21.37
N HIS A 418 21.72 18.98 -20.72
CA HIS A 418 22.52 17.75 -20.55
C HIS A 418 21.75 16.56 -19.95
N ASN A 419 20.74 16.79 -19.11
CA ASN A 419 19.92 15.70 -18.55
C ASN A 419 18.81 15.24 -19.51
N LEU A 420 18.35 16.14 -20.38
CA LEU A 420 17.50 15.80 -21.52
C LEU A 420 18.24 14.97 -22.58
N LEU A 421 19.57 14.99 -22.52
CA LEU A 421 20.47 14.41 -23.51
C LEU A 421 21.12 13.09 -23.09
N LYS A 422 21.02 12.69 -21.81
CA LYS A 422 21.34 11.29 -21.45
C LYS A 422 20.39 10.33 -22.18
N ASP A 423 19.14 10.74 -22.37
CA ASP A 423 18.11 9.95 -23.04
C ASP A 423 17.73 10.56 -24.41
N VAL A 424 18.69 10.69 -25.34
CA VAL A 424 18.42 11.17 -26.72
C VAL A 424 17.32 10.35 -27.41
N ALA A 425 17.27 9.03 -27.15
CA ALA A 425 16.21 8.13 -27.63
C ALA A 425 14.81 8.51 -27.12
N CYS A 426 14.73 9.17 -25.97
CA CYS A 426 13.48 9.62 -25.37
C CYS A 426 12.95 10.88 -26.06
N LEU A 427 13.81 11.87 -26.35
CA LEU A 427 13.39 13.02 -27.15
C LEU A 427 12.88 12.55 -28.54
N ASP A 428 13.55 11.55 -29.11
CA ASP A 428 13.19 10.93 -30.38
C ASP A 428 11.82 10.21 -30.32
N SER A 429 11.55 9.46 -29.25
CA SER A 429 10.24 8.83 -29.04
C SER A 429 9.14 9.86 -28.75
N PHE A 430 9.44 10.94 -28.02
CA PHE A 430 8.53 12.06 -27.78
C PHE A 430 8.14 12.78 -29.08
N ILE A 431 9.13 13.15 -29.92
CA ILE A 431 8.89 13.81 -31.21
C ILE A 431 8.18 12.88 -32.20
N LYS A 432 8.50 11.57 -32.20
CA LYS A 432 7.84 10.58 -33.05
C LYS A 432 6.41 10.26 -32.58
N ALA A 433 6.17 10.17 -31.28
CA ALA A 433 4.84 9.95 -30.69
C ALA A 433 3.90 11.14 -30.95
N GLU A 434 4.39 12.37 -30.86
CA GLU A 434 3.63 13.58 -31.19
C GLU A 434 3.13 13.57 -32.65
N SER A 435 3.88 12.96 -33.58
CA SER A 435 3.44 12.83 -34.96
C SER A 435 2.39 11.74 -35.23
N LYS A 436 2.17 10.81 -34.28
CA LYS A 436 1.13 9.77 -34.41
C LYS A 436 -0.23 10.22 -33.88
N CYS A 437 -0.27 11.00 -32.81
CA CYS A 437 -1.52 11.45 -32.19
C CYS A 437 -2.20 12.62 -32.93
N ASN A 438 -1.48 13.34 -33.79
CA ASN A 438 -1.98 14.53 -34.49
C ASN A 438 -2.55 14.27 -35.89
N ALA A 439 -2.78 13.01 -36.27
CA ALA A 439 -3.40 12.70 -37.57
C ALA A 439 -4.84 13.27 -37.69
N ASP A 440 -5.52 13.52 -36.57
CA ASP A 440 -6.94 13.90 -36.56
C ASP A 440 -7.21 15.42 -36.38
N ASN A 441 -6.21 16.25 -36.04
CA ASN A 441 -6.38 17.71 -35.91
C ASN A 441 -5.46 18.46 -36.87
N ALA A 442 -5.92 18.58 -38.12
CA ALA A 442 -5.25 19.37 -39.15
C ALA A 442 -5.21 20.86 -38.77
N GLY A 443 -4.01 21.37 -38.50
CA GLY A 443 -3.68 22.78 -38.75
C GLY A 443 -3.11 23.60 -37.60
N LYS A 444 -3.02 23.08 -36.36
CA LYS A 444 -2.40 23.84 -35.26
C LYS A 444 -1.40 22.98 -34.48
N LEU A 445 -0.12 23.26 -34.70
CA LEU A 445 0.97 22.65 -33.93
C LEU A 445 0.78 23.01 -32.43
N PRO A 446 0.87 22.04 -31.52
CA PRO A 446 0.66 22.25 -30.09
C PRO A 446 1.83 22.98 -29.39
N PHE A 447 2.90 23.27 -30.14
CA PHE A 447 4.06 23.99 -29.64
C PHE A 447 4.51 25.10 -30.59
N ASP A 448 5.11 26.13 -30.01
CA ASP A 448 5.77 27.19 -30.76
C ASP A 448 7.05 26.63 -31.39
N LEU A 449 6.92 26.20 -32.65
CA LEU A 449 8.01 25.66 -33.48
C LEU A 449 9.21 26.61 -33.54
N GLU A 450 8.97 27.92 -33.56
CA GLU A 450 10.04 28.92 -33.61
C GLU A 450 10.86 28.94 -32.32
N THR A 451 10.19 28.85 -31.16
CA THR A 451 10.87 28.73 -29.87
C THR A 451 11.64 27.40 -29.77
N ALA A 452 11.07 26.29 -30.22
CA ALA A 452 11.76 25.00 -30.21
C ALA A 452 13.04 25.03 -31.06
N ILE A 453 12.97 25.53 -32.29
CA ILE A 453 14.13 25.67 -33.18
C ILE A 453 15.19 26.59 -32.56
N ARG A 454 14.77 27.77 -32.05
CA ARG A 454 15.69 28.73 -31.44
C ARG A 454 16.45 28.12 -30.27
N VAL A 455 15.75 27.38 -29.42
CA VAL A 455 16.39 26.80 -28.24
C VAL A 455 17.28 25.62 -28.60
N CYS A 456 16.87 24.74 -29.52
CA CYS A 456 17.75 23.68 -30.02
C CYS A 456 19.06 24.24 -30.61
N ARG A 457 18.98 25.37 -31.33
CA ARG A 457 20.17 26.08 -31.86
C ARG A 457 21.04 26.68 -30.76
N GLN A 458 20.45 27.37 -29.77
CA GLN A 458 21.19 27.93 -28.63
C GLN A 458 21.90 26.84 -27.81
N ALA A 459 21.32 25.65 -27.78
CA ALA A 459 21.82 24.52 -27.04
C ALA A 459 22.87 23.68 -27.80
N GLY A 460 23.11 23.98 -29.09
CA GLY A 460 24.07 23.26 -29.94
C GLY A 460 23.56 21.98 -30.59
N TYR A 461 22.25 21.70 -30.56
CA TYR A 461 21.64 20.48 -31.12
C TYR A 461 21.18 20.68 -32.56
N PHE A 462 22.14 20.83 -33.47
CA PHE A 462 21.85 21.18 -34.86
C PHE A 462 21.20 20.03 -35.66
N GLU A 463 21.52 18.78 -35.38
CA GLU A 463 20.89 17.60 -36.02
C GLU A 463 19.38 17.54 -35.78
N HIS A 464 18.95 17.70 -34.52
CA HIS A 464 17.54 17.66 -34.14
C HIS A 464 16.77 18.89 -34.64
N ALA A 465 17.40 20.07 -34.55
CA ALA A 465 16.83 21.29 -35.13
C ALA A 465 16.65 21.17 -36.66
N SER A 466 17.59 20.48 -37.32
CA SER A 466 17.53 20.18 -38.76
C SER A 466 16.44 19.19 -39.10
N TYR A 467 16.22 18.16 -38.27
CA TYR A 467 15.11 17.24 -38.44
C TYR A 467 13.75 17.95 -38.32
N LEU A 468 13.57 18.77 -37.29
CA LEU A 468 12.33 19.52 -37.04
C LEU A 468 12.02 20.50 -38.18
N THR A 469 13.01 21.29 -38.60
CA THR A 469 12.84 22.28 -39.68
C THR A 469 12.57 21.61 -41.03
N LYS A 470 13.20 20.47 -41.32
CA LYS A 470 12.96 19.68 -42.54
C LYS A 470 11.57 19.07 -42.56
N LYS A 471 11.09 18.53 -41.43
CA LYS A 471 9.76 17.91 -41.31
C LYS A 471 8.61 18.92 -41.41
N HIS A 472 8.80 20.12 -40.85
CA HIS A 472 7.80 21.20 -40.88
C HIS A 472 7.97 22.17 -42.06
N GLU A 473 8.75 21.79 -43.07
CA GLU A 473 8.96 22.56 -44.32
C GLU A 473 9.44 24.02 -44.10
N ARG A 474 10.08 24.30 -42.96
CA ARG A 474 10.72 25.60 -42.71
C ARG A 474 12.10 25.64 -43.37
N HIS A 475 12.07 25.80 -44.69
CA HIS A 475 13.25 25.78 -45.55
C HIS A 475 14.33 26.80 -45.17
N GLU A 476 13.92 28.01 -44.80
CA GLU A 476 14.87 29.08 -44.43
C GLU A 476 15.65 28.74 -43.16
N ASP A 477 14.96 28.20 -42.15
CA ASP A 477 15.58 27.85 -40.87
C ASP A 477 16.44 26.60 -40.98
N TYR A 478 16.05 25.60 -41.78
CA TYR A 478 16.87 24.42 -42.06
C TYR A 478 18.21 24.80 -42.69
N LEU A 479 18.17 25.60 -43.77
CA LEU A 479 19.38 26.05 -44.46
C LEU A 479 20.24 26.94 -43.57
N ARG A 480 19.61 27.76 -42.73
CA ARG A 480 20.31 28.57 -41.75
C ARG A 480 21.09 27.70 -40.75
N ILE A 481 20.47 26.67 -40.21
CA ILE A 481 21.13 25.73 -39.26
C ILE A 481 22.27 25.00 -39.96
N GLN A 482 22.03 24.45 -41.15
CA GLN A 482 23.03 23.64 -41.86
C GLN A 482 24.25 24.46 -42.32
N ILE A 483 24.05 25.72 -42.69
CA ILE A 483 25.10 26.59 -43.25
C ILE A 483 25.80 27.43 -42.18
N GLU A 484 25.06 28.01 -41.23
CA GLU A 484 25.65 28.88 -40.20
C GLU A 484 26.17 28.08 -39.00
N ASP A 485 25.48 27.00 -38.62
CA ASP A 485 25.77 26.32 -37.36
C ASP A 485 26.43 24.93 -37.54
N SER A 486 25.94 24.08 -38.46
CA SER A 486 26.49 22.72 -38.69
C SER A 486 27.62 22.65 -39.71
N GLU A 487 27.82 23.69 -40.52
CA GLU A 487 28.75 23.72 -41.68
C GLU A 487 28.62 22.53 -42.67
N ASN A 488 27.46 21.88 -42.70
CA ASN A 488 27.18 20.73 -43.58
C ASN A 488 26.62 21.22 -44.93
N TYR A 489 27.53 21.76 -45.76
CA TYR A 489 27.16 22.33 -47.06
C TYR A 489 26.62 21.31 -48.08
N GLY A 490 27.02 20.04 -47.99
CA GLY A 490 26.60 18.98 -48.92
C GLY A 490 25.11 18.63 -48.81
N ASP A 491 24.63 18.44 -47.58
CA ASP A 491 23.21 18.19 -47.31
C ASP A 491 22.35 19.39 -47.64
N ALA A 492 22.85 20.61 -47.37
CA ALA A 492 22.19 21.85 -47.75
C ALA A 492 22.01 21.98 -49.27
N LEU A 493 23.03 21.61 -50.06
CA LEU A 493 22.96 21.61 -51.54
C LEU A 493 21.98 20.56 -52.06
N THR A 494 22.01 19.36 -51.48
CA THR A 494 21.08 18.28 -51.86
C THR A 494 19.64 18.63 -51.50
N TYR A 495 19.42 19.31 -50.36
CA TYR A 495 18.12 19.84 -49.99
C TYR A 495 17.68 20.95 -50.95
N LEU A 496 18.55 21.91 -51.29
CA LEU A 496 18.25 22.97 -52.27
C LEU A 496 17.89 22.43 -53.66
N ARG A 497 18.50 21.32 -54.10
CA ARG A 497 18.11 20.63 -55.35
C ARG A 497 16.69 20.06 -55.30
N LYS A 498 16.24 19.63 -54.12
CA LYS A 498 14.87 19.11 -53.92
C LYS A 498 13.84 20.23 -53.80
N LEU A 499 14.25 21.45 -53.46
CA LEU A 499 13.36 22.61 -53.40
C LEU A 499 13.07 23.16 -54.79
N GLY A 500 11.88 23.77 -54.94
CA GLY A 500 11.50 24.45 -56.17
C GLY A 500 12.43 25.62 -56.53
N PRO A 501 12.47 26.02 -57.82
CA PRO A 501 13.44 27.00 -58.34
C PRO A 501 13.32 28.37 -57.65
N GLU A 502 12.11 28.81 -57.31
CA GLU A 502 11.89 30.11 -56.67
C GLU A 502 12.43 30.18 -55.22
N ALA A 503 12.22 29.12 -54.44
CA ALA A 503 12.74 29.02 -53.07
C ALA A 503 14.27 28.84 -53.07
N ALA A 504 14.81 28.08 -54.03
CA ALA A 504 16.24 27.91 -54.20
C ALA A 504 16.94 29.23 -54.56
N GLU A 505 16.38 30.03 -55.47
CA GLU A 505 16.92 31.35 -55.85
C GLU A 505 17.00 32.32 -54.65
N SER A 506 15.93 32.42 -53.85
CA SER A 506 15.88 33.29 -52.67
C SER A 506 16.93 32.90 -51.61
N ASN A 507 17.10 31.61 -51.36
CA ASN A 507 18.06 31.09 -50.39
C ASN A 507 19.52 31.16 -50.90
N LEU A 508 19.76 30.91 -52.19
CA LEU A 508 21.07 31.12 -52.84
C LEU A 508 21.49 32.59 -52.85
N ALA A 509 20.55 33.53 -52.90
CA ALA A 509 20.87 34.96 -52.76
C ALA A 509 21.43 35.30 -51.37
N ARG A 510 20.98 34.61 -50.32
CA ARG A 510 21.43 34.83 -48.93
C ARG A 510 22.70 34.05 -48.59
N TYR A 511 22.76 32.77 -48.92
CA TYR A 511 23.81 31.84 -48.49
C TYR A 511 24.77 31.40 -49.60
N GLY A 512 24.50 31.73 -50.86
CA GLY A 512 25.31 31.27 -52.01
C GLY A 512 26.77 31.68 -51.94
N ARG A 513 27.11 32.81 -51.29
CA ARG A 513 28.51 33.19 -51.07
C ARG A 513 29.23 32.23 -50.12
N ALA A 514 28.58 31.79 -49.05
CA ALA A 514 29.15 30.85 -48.10
C ALA A 514 29.37 29.48 -48.77
N MET A 515 28.37 28.99 -49.52
CA MET A 515 28.45 27.73 -50.25
C MET A 515 29.49 27.73 -51.38
N LEU A 516 29.64 28.84 -52.13
CA LEU A 516 30.67 28.95 -53.17
C LEU A 516 32.09 29.01 -52.59
N ASN A 517 32.25 29.48 -51.36
CA ASN A 517 33.56 29.50 -50.70
C ASN A 517 33.99 28.11 -50.22
N SER A 518 33.04 27.24 -49.83
CA SER A 518 33.35 25.87 -49.37
C SER A 518 33.29 24.84 -50.50
N LEU A 519 32.20 24.81 -51.28
CA LEU A 519 31.92 23.85 -52.37
C LEU A 519 31.65 24.58 -53.71
N PRO A 520 32.68 25.12 -54.38
CA PRO A 520 32.51 25.92 -55.59
C PRO A 520 31.95 25.13 -56.78
N GLN A 521 32.38 23.88 -56.97
CA GLN A 521 31.99 23.08 -58.13
C GLN A 521 30.52 22.66 -58.07
N GLU A 522 30.08 22.07 -56.96
CA GLU A 522 28.70 21.60 -56.78
C GLU A 522 27.69 22.75 -56.72
N THR A 523 28.06 23.87 -56.09
CA THR A 523 27.21 25.07 -56.04
C THR A 523 27.07 25.72 -57.41
N THR A 524 28.14 25.70 -58.24
CA THR A 524 28.08 26.20 -59.62
C THR A 524 27.20 25.30 -60.49
N GLN A 525 27.25 23.98 -60.29
CA GLN A 525 26.34 23.05 -60.97
C GLN A 525 24.87 23.34 -60.63
N LEU A 526 24.55 23.54 -59.35
CA LEU A 526 23.19 23.93 -58.95
C LEU A 526 22.73 25.24 -59.60
N LEU A 527 23.62 26.23 -59.72
CA LEU A 527 23.32 27.50 -60.41
C LEU A 527 23.10 27.31 -61.91
N ILE A 528 23.87 26.44 -62.56
CA ILE A 528 23.68 26.08 -63.97
C ILE A 528 22.32 25.38 -64.13
N ASP A 529 22.01 24.43 -63.25
CA ASP A 529 20.76 23.68 -63.27
C ASP A 529 19.56 24.63 -63.12
N LEU A 530 19.55 25.51 -62.13
CA LEU A 530 18.49 26.51 -61.92
C LEU A 530 18.31 27.47 -63.12
N CYS A 531 19.41 27.79 -63.80
CA CYS A 531 19.38 28.66 -64.97
C CYS A 531 18.93 27.93 -66.26
N THR A 532 19.04 26.60 -66.31
CA THR A 532 18.78 25.79 -67.52
C THR A 532 17.49 24.96 -67.44
N SER A 533 17.02 24.58 -66.25
CA SER A 533 15.79 23.80 -66.07
C SER A 533 14.57 24.69 -65.80
N SER A 534 13.52 24.54 -66.61
CA SER A 534 12.22 25.21 -66.42
C SER A 534 11.18 24.32 -65.71
N GLY A 535 11.59 23.34 -64.90
CA GLY A 535 10.70 22.42 -64.16
C GLY A 535 11.43 21.72 -63.00
N PRO A 536 10.72 21.10 -62.03
CA PRO A 536 11.31 20.51 -60.83
C PRO A 536 12.22 19.32 -61.17
N LEU A 537 13.44 19.35 -60.64
CA LEU A 537 14.46 18.31 -60.82
C LEU A 537 14.20 17.15 -59.84
N GLY A 538 13.25 16.29 -60.17
CA GLY A 538 13.11 14.96 -59.58
C GLY A 538 13.86 13.94 -60.42
N LEU A 539 15.09 13.59 -60.04
CA LEU A 539 15.65 12.29 -60.40
C LEU A 539 15.12 11.28 -59.39
N GLU A 540 14.24 10.39 -59.84
CA GLU A 540 13.78 9.24 -59.09
C GLU A 540 14.98 8.37 -58.68
N ALA A 541 15.13 8.14 -57.38
CA ALA A 541 15.90 7.02 -56.86
C ALA A 541 14.91 5.86 -56.66
N GLU A 542 15.24 4.71 -57.24
CA GLU A 542 14.46 3.47 -57.22
C GLU A 542 14.15 2.98 -55.80
N GLU A 543 12.91 2.51 -55.58
CA GLU A 543 12.57 1.18 -55.04
C GLU A 543 11.12 0.80 -55.44
N PRO A 544 10.75 -0.50 -55.50
CA PRO A 544 10.00 -1.07 -56.62
C PRO A 544 8.49 -1.17 -56.42
N ALA A 545 7.69 -0.97 -57.48
CA ALA A 545 6.35 -1.53 -57.58
C ALA A 545 5.80 -1.62 -59.02
N SER A 546 5.45 -2.85 -59.41
CA SER A 546 4.33 -3.29 -60.27
C SER A 546 4.01 -2.57 -61.60
N ALA A 547 4.11 -3.36 -62.67
CA ALA A 547 3.72 -3.04 -64.04
C ALA A 547 2.21 -2.86 -64.24
N VAL A 548 1.80 -1.83 -65.01
CA VAL A 548 0.71 -1.88 -65.99
C VAL A 548 0.99 -0.93 -67.18
N THR A 549 0.80 -1.47 -68.37
CA THR A 549 0.90 -0.96 -69.76
C THR A 549 0.03 0.26 -70.13
N THR A 550 0.53 1.12 -71.05
CA THR A 550 -0.12 1.47 -72.35
C THR A 550 0.80 2.32 -73.27
N LYS A 551 0.46 2.35 -74.57
CA LYS A 551 1.26 2.65 -75.80
C LYS A 551 1.32 4.15 -76.22
N PRO A 552 2.12 4.53 -77.26
CA PRO A 552 2.76 5.85 -77.40
C PRO A 552 2.10 6.82 -78.40
N VAL A 553 2.45 8.12 -78.30
CA VAL A 553 2.21 9.14 -79.35
C VAL A 553 3.50 9.95 -79.60
N ALA A 554 3.81 10.17 -80.89
CA ALA A 554 5.04 10.76 -81.44
C ALA A 554 5.05 12.32 -81.46
N PRO A 555 6.19 12.98 -81.76
CA PRO A 555 6.49 14.36 -81.32
C PRO A 555 6.33 15.44 -82.41
N ALA A 556 6.28 16.71 -81.99
CA ALA A 556 6.46 17.90 -82.85
C ALA A 556 7.38 18.94 -82.17
N PRO A 557 8.13 19.77 -82.92
CA PRO A 557 9.44 20.28 -82.51
C PRO A 557 9.42 21.62 -81.74
N ASN A 558 10.38 21.72 -80.82
CA ASN A 558 10.61 22.83 -79.91
C ASN A 558 11.60 23.83 -80.54
N ASN A 559 11.22 25.09 -80.72
CA ASN A 559 12.10 26.14 -81.28
C ASN A 559 11.98 27.50 -80.56
N GLY A 560 11.77 27.48 -79.22
CA GLY A 560 11.60 28.70 -78.41
C GLY A 560 12.58 28.89 -77.22
N GLU A 561 13.21 27.83 -76.71
CA GLU A 561 13.82 27.85 -75.36
C GLU A 561 15.20 28.53 -75.24
N LYS A 562 15.94 28.72 -76.34
CA LYS A 562 17.33 29.24 -76.26
C LYS A 562 17.45 30.73 -75.93
N LYS A 563 16.38 31.54 -76.09
CA LYS A 563 16.43 33.00 -75.83
C LYS A 563 16.08 33.37 -74.38
N THR A 564 15.21 32.61 -73.72
CA THR A 564 14.77 32.85 -72.34
C THR A 564 15.84 32.53 -71.30
N ILE A 565 16.66 31.48 -71.52
CA ILE A 565 17.77 31.08 -70.64
C ILE A 565 18.84 32.18 -70.54
N LYS A 566 19.21 32.82 -71.67
CA LYS A 566 20.23 33.89 -71.68
C LYS A 566 19.81 35.14 -70.91
N LEU A 567 18.53 35.48 -70.90
CA LEU A 567 18.03 36.67 -70.21
C LEU A 567 17.93 36.45 -68.69
N ARG A 568 17.56 35.24 -68.26
CA ARG A 568 17.46 34.85 -66.85
C ARG A 568 18.84 34.74 -66.17
N CYS A 569 19.83 34.14 -66.85
CA CYS A 569 21.23 34.12 -66.36
C CYS A 569 21.80 35.52 -66.15
N LEU A 570 21.55 36.45 -67.10
CA LEU A 570 22.05 37.82 -67.02
C LEU A 570 21.37 38.61 -65.89
N LEU A 571 20.06 38.40 -65.69
CA LEU A 571 19.30 39.01 -64.59
C LEU A 571 19.73 38.48 -63.22
N LEU A 572 19.94 37.17 -63.07
CA LEU A 572 20.46 36.59 -61.83
C LEU A 572 21.89 37.09 -61.54
N PHE A 573 22.80 37.08 -62.51
CA PHE A 573 24.17 37.59 -62.33
C PHE A 573 24.20 39.09 -61.96
N THR A 574 23.35 39.91 -62.56
CA THR A 574 23.28 41.35 -62.26
C THR A 574 22.65 41.63 -60.90
N LYS A 575 21.59 40.89 -60.52
CA LYS A 575 20.94 40.97 -59.20
C LYS A 575 21.88 40.49 -58.08
N TRP A 576 22.66 39.43 -58.34
CA TRP A 576 23.67 38.91 -57.41
C TRP A 576 24.88 39.87 -57.26
N ARG A 577 25.30 40.51 -58.35
CA ARG A 577 26.36 41.54 -58.35
C ARG A 577 25.93 42.86 -57.68
N GLN A 578 24.62 43.17 -57.65
CA GLN A 578 24.07 44.28 -56.88
C GLN A 578 23.95 43.96 -55.38
N LEU A 579 23.50 42.74 -55.02
CA LEU A 579 23.39 42.28 -53.63
C LEU A 579 24.77 42.13 -52.96
N SER A 580 25.80 41.67 -53.69
CA SER A 580 27.18 41.60 -53.17
C SER A 580 27.78 42.99 -52.87
N ARG A 581 27.32 44.04 -53.55
CA ARG A 581 27.74 45.42 -53.33
C ARG A 581 27.00 46.11 -52.19
N HIS A 582 25.74 45.78 -51.93
CA HIS A 582 24.93 46.45 -50.91
C HIS A 582 25.26 46.07 -49.47
N ARG A 583 25.73 44.84 -49.19
CA ARG A 583 26.13 44.45 -47.82
C ARG A 583 27.57 44.84 -47.45
N SER A 584 28.40 45.21 -48.43
CA SER A 584 29.75 45.76 -48.20
C SER A 584 29.76 47.18 -47.60
N ARG A 585 28.61 47.87 -47.56
CA ARG A 585 28.49 49.24 -47.01
C ARG A 585 27.77 49.33 -45.66
N GLY A 586 27.31 48.21 -45.08
CA GLY A 586 26.55 48.19 -43.82
C GLY A 586 27.33 47.79 -42.56
N HIS A 587 28.65 47.62 -42.62
CA HIS A 587 29.47 47.16 -41.49
C HIS A 587 30.75 47.98 -41.30
N ARG A 588 30.65 49.31 -41.28
CA ARG A 588 31.64 50.19 -40.64
C ARG A 588 30.97 51.43 -40.03
N ARG A 589 31.02 51.50 -38.69
CA ARG A 589 30.84 52.65 -37.76
C ARG A 589 29.45 52.93 -37.16
N SER A 590 29.24 52.36 -35.97
CA SER A 590 28.93 53.02 -34.68
C SER A 590 28.67 51.88 -33.69
N THR A 591 29.12 51.83 -32.44
CA THR A 591 29.79 52.78 -31.55
C THR A 591 30.38 51.95 -30.41
N SER A 592 31.52 52.39 -29.90
CA SER A 592 32.12 51.92 -28.66
C SER A 592 31.17 52.04 -27.47
N LEU A 593 31.07 51.00 -26.65
CA LEU A 593 30.83 51.14 -25.21
C LEU A 593 31.85 50.27 -24.48
N ARG A 594 32.62 50.95 -23.62
CA ARG A 594 33.73 50.44 -22.83
C ARG A 594 33.27 49.31 -21.91
N GLN A 595 34.06 48.25 -21.81
CA GLN A 595 34.15 47.42 -20.61
C GLN A 595 35.31 47.95 -19.73
N PRO A 596 35.20 47.93 -18.38
CA PRO A 596 36.32 48.09 -17.48
C PRO A 596 37.15 46.79 -17.38
N PRO A 597 38.43 46.84 -16.94
CA PRO A 597 39.35 45.71 -17.06
C PRO A 597 39.20 44.69 -15.92
N LEU A 598 39.34 43.41 -16.29
CA LEU A 598 39.57 42.28 -15.39
C LEU A 598 41.00 42.34 -14.84
N LYS A 599 41.12 42.51 -13.52
CA LYS A 599 42.35 42.20 -12.77
C LYS A 599 42.62 40.70 -12.85
N LYS A 600 43.73 40.30 -13.46
CA LYS A 600 44.41 39.04 -13.14
C LYS A 600 45.55 39.33 -12.17
N THR A 601 45.53 38.58 -11.10
CA THR A 601 46.51 38.43 -10.05
C THR A 601 47.89 38.03 -10.58
N MET A 602 48.93 38.54 -9.93
CA MET A 602 50.30 38.00 -9.94
C MET A 602 50.77 37.87 -8.48
N PRO A 603 51.77 37.02 -8.19
CA PRO A 603 51.96 36.43 -6.86
C PRO A 603 53.04 37.13 -6.00
N THR A 604 53.11 36.65 -4.74
CA THR A 604 54.26 36.54 -3.81
C THR A 604 54.78 37.75 -3.00
N HIS A 605 54.72 37.54 -1.68
CA HIS A 605 55.66 37.89 -0.59
C HIS A 605 56.09 39.36 -0.38
N LEU A 606 55.54 39.99 0.66
CA LEU A 606 56.17 40.14 1.98
C LEU A 606 55.13 40.50 3.04
#